data_AF-A0A924AZ74-F1
#
_entry.id   AF-A0A924AZ74-F1
#
_cell.length_a   1.000
_cell.length_b   1.000
_cell.length_c   1.000
_cell.angle_alpha   90.00
_cell.angle_beta   90.00
_cell.angle_gamma   90.00
#
_symmetry.space_group_name_H-M   'P 1'
#
loop_
_entity.id
_entity.type
_entity.pdbx_description
1 polymer ?
#
loop_
_entity_poly.entity_id
_entity_poly.type
_entity_poly.pdbx_seq_one_letter_code
_entity_poly.pdbx_strand_id
1 'polypeptide(L)' 'MAPDASLYNQILNVCEQILDNPVSVRRFSATIATNDVPRFRSPVPEKDPYKVLWSMIQNDSVRIEAVFPYSA' A
#
# COMPACT_ATOMS: atom_id res chain seq x y z
N MET A 1 -7.49 -1.90 -25.29
CA MET A 1 -6.16 -1.80 -24.63
C MET A 1 -6.03 -3.01 -23.74
N ALA A 2 -4.93 -3.76 -23.83
CA ALA A 2 -4.68 -4.86 -22.91
C ALA A 2 -4.41 -4.27 -21.50
N PRO A 3 -4.87 -4.91 -20.41
CA PRO A 3 -4.50 -4.47 -19.07
C PRO A 3 -2.98 -4.51 -18.90
N ASP A 4 -2.41 -3.48 -18.27
CA ASP A 4 -0.97 -3.43 -17.97
C ASP A 4 -0.66 -4.50 -16.89
N ALA A 5 -0.30 -5.69 -17.35
CA ALA A 5 0.05 -6.82 -16.50
C ALA A 5 1.24 -6.50 -15.58
N SER A 6 2.15 -5.63 -16.02
CA SER A 6 3.28 -5.20 -15.19
C SER A 6 2.81 -4.32 -14.03
N LEU A 7 1.88 -3.39 -14.25
CA LEU A 7 1.27 -2.60 -13.18
C LEU A 7 0.51 -3.50 -12.19
N TYR A 8 -0.32 -4.42 -12.71
CA TYR A 8 -1.09 -5.34 -11.87
C TYR A 8 -0.18 -6.17 -10.96
N ASN A 9 0.86 -6.80 -11.52
CA ASN A 9 1.79 -7.64 -10.75
C ASN A 9 2.54 -6.81 -9.68
N GLN A 10 2.93 -5.57 -9.99
CA GLN A 10 3.60 -4.73 -9.00
C GLN A 10 2.68 -4.29 -7.87
N ILE A 11 1.41 -3.97 -8.17
CA ILE A 11 0.41 -3.71 -7.13
C ILE A 11 0.22 -4.95 -6.24
N LEU A 12 0.08 -6.13 -6.86
CA LEU A 12 -0.10 -7.38 -6.14
C LEU A 12 1.09 -7.67 -5.21
N ASN A 13 2.32 -7.55 -5.70
CA ASN A 13 3.53 -7.73 -4.92
C ASN A 13 3.56 -6.81 -3.68
N VAL A 14 3.18 -5.55 -3.83
CA VAL A 14 3.15 -4.59 -2.71
C VAL A 14 2.06 -5.00 -1.70
N CYS A 15 0.87 -5.38 -2.16
CA CYS A 15 -0.19 -5.87 -1.29
C CYS A 15 0.25 -7.12 -0.51
N GLU A 16 0.89 -8.09 -1.17
CA GLU A 16 1.40 -9.31 -0.53
C GLU A 16 2.48 -8.99 0.51
N GLN A 17 3.42 -8.09 0.21
CA GLN A 17 4.43 -7.65 1.18
C GLN A 17 3.82 -6.96 2.40
N ILE A 18 2.78 -6.14 2.20
CA ILE A 18 2.04 -5.47 3.28
C ILE A 18 1.35 -6.50 4.18
N LEU A 19 0.74 -7.53 3.58
CA LEU A 19 0.03 -8.57 4.33
C LEU A 19 0.98 -9.53 5.06
N ASP A 20 2.13 -9.86 4.46
CA ASP A 20 3.13 -10.78 5.03
C ASP A 20 3.94 -10.11 6.15
N ASN A 21 4.42 -8.88 5.94
CA ASN A 21 5.26 -8.17 6.89
C ASN A 21 4.97 -6.66 6.94
N PRO A 22 3.82 -6.26 7.53
CA PRO A 22 3.43 -4.85 7.61
C PRO A 22 4.44 -4.00 8.38
N VAL A 23 5.10 -4.56 9.39
CA VAL A 23 6.06 -3.84 10.23
C VAL A 23 7.26 -3.36 9.42
N SER A 24 7.74 -4.21 8.49
CA SER A 24 8.80 -3.85 7.56
C SER A 24 8.35 -2.79 6.56
N VAL A 25 7.21 -3.02 5.88
CA VAL A 25 6.70 -2.10 4.86
C VAL A 25 6.37 -0.72 5.43
N ARG A 26 5.91 -0.66 6.68
CA ARG A 26 5.64 0.60 7.39
C ARG A 26 6.84 1.55 7.40
N ARG A 27 8.06 1.02 7.52
CA ARG A 27 9.29 1.83 7.58
C ARG A 27 9.55 2.62 6.29
N PHE A 28 9.01 2.14 5.17
CA PHE A 28 9.15 2.73 3.85
C PHE A 28 7.87 3.44 3.39
N SER A 29 6.88 3.55 4.27
CA SER A 29 5.57 4.11 3.95
C SER A 29 5.41 5.50 4.56
N ALA A 30 4.75 6.38 3.82
CA ALA A 30 4.32 7.65 4.39
C ALA A 30 3.19 7.39 5.38
N THR A 31 3.33 7.90 6.61
CA THR A 31 2.28 7.82 7.63
C THR A 31 1.28 8.94 7.43
N ILE A 32 0.00 8.60 7.41
CA ILE A 32 -1.12 9.54 7.35
C ILE A 32 -1.75 9.53 8.73
N ALA A 33 -1.60 10.65 9.44
CA ALA A 33 -2.23 10.82 10.76
C ALA A 33 -3.75 10.84 10.58
N THR A 34 -4.44 9.92 11.25
CA THR A 34 -5.89 9.95 11.38
C THR A 34 -6.28 9.77 12.84
N ASN A 35 -7.47 10.23 13.22
CA ASN A 35 -7.92 10.25 14.62
C ASN A 35 -8.16 8.85 15.20
N ASP A 36 -8.36 7.84 14.34
CA ASP A 36 -8.77 6.51 14.77
C ASP A 36 -7.64 5.48 14.64
N VAL A 37 -7.12 5.30 13.43
CA VAL A 37 -6.18 4.23 13.09
C VAL A 37 -5.07 4.78 12.20
N PRO A 38 -3.79 4.53 12.51
CA PRO A 38 -2.69 4.92 11.62
C PRO A 38 -2.91 4.35 10.22
N ARG A 39 -2.93 5.23 9.21
CA ARG A 39 -2.97 4.83 7.82
C ARG A 39 -1.60 5.01 7.20
N PHE A 40 -1.27 4.14 6.27
CA PHE A 40 0.02 4.11 5.62
C PHE A 40 -0.17 4.15 4.11
N ARG A 41 0.69 4.91 3.45
CA ARG A 41 0.75 4.99 2.00
C ARG A 41 2.09 4.46 1.52
N SER A 42 2.07 3.32 0.85
CA SER A 42 3.25 2.71 0.25
C SER A 42 3.32 3.04 -1.24
N PRO A 43 4.50 3.37 -1.79
CA PRO A 43 4.67 3.51 -3.22
C PRO A 43 4.62 2.15 -3.93
N VAL A 44 4.10 2.13 -5.16
CA VAL A 44 4.27 0.98 -6.06
C VAL A 44 5.59 1.17 -6.82
N PRO A 45 6.59 0.28 -6.63
CA PRO A 45 7.90 0.42 -7.27
C PRO A 45 7.80 0.54 -8.79
N GLU A 46 8.54 1.49 -9.37
CA GLU A 46 8.62 1.73 -10.83
C GLU A 46 7.28 2.05 -11.52
N LYS A 47 6.23 2.28 -10.74
CA LYS A 47 4.87 2.54 -11.22
C LYS A 47 4.33 3.84 -10.64
N ASP A 48 5.12 4.90 -10.69
CA ASP A 48 4.59 6.23 -10.42
C ASP A 48 3.45 6.56 -11.42
N PRO A 49 2.30 7.13 -10.99
CA PRO A 49 2.01 7.69 -9.67
C PRO A 49 1.31 6.74 -8.68
N TYR A 50 1.22 5.44 -8.95
CA TYR A 50 0.40 4.51 -8.14
C TYR A 50 0.93 4.30 -6.73
N LYS A 51 0.01 4.31 -5.76
CA LYS A 51 0.24 4.09 -4.34
C LYS A 51 -0.80 3.12 -3.76
N VAL A 52 -0.45 2.40 -2.71
CA VAL A 52 -1.35 1.53 -1.92
C VAL A 52 -1.61 2.18 -0.57
N LEU A 53 -2.87 2.43 -0.24
CA LEU A 53 -3.33 2.84 1.09
C LEU A 53 -3.69 1.60 1.89
N TRP A 54 -3.18 1.52 3.12
CA TRP A 54 -3.45 0.41 4.02
C TRP A 54 -3.43 0.86 5.48
N SER A 55 -3.97 0.03 6.37
CA SER A 55 -4.07 0.31 7.80
C SER A 55 -3.76 -0.93 8.64
N MET A 56 -3.32 -0.71 9.87
CA MET A 56 -3.21 -1.76 10.89
C MET A 56 -4.53 -1.81 11.65
N ILE A 57 -5.24 -2.94 11.64
CA ILE A 57 -6.45 -3.14 12.45
C ILE A 57 -6.10 -3.85 13.77
N GLN A 58 -7.09 -4.12 14.62
CA GLN A 58 -6.89 -4.83 15.89
C GLN A 58 -6.31 -6.24 15.66
N ASN A 59 -5.59 -6.77 16.66
CA ASN A 59 -4.94 -8.09 16.63
C ASN A 59 -3.85 -8.24 15.55
N ASP A 60 -3.04 -7.19 15.35
CA ASP A 60 -1.90 -7.17 14.41
C ASP A 60 -2.27 -7.52 12.96
N SER A 61 -3.55 -7.46 12.61
CA SER A 61 -4.04 -7.74 11.28
C SER A 61 -3.93 -6.49 10.40
N VAL A 62 -3.84 -6.71 9.09
CA VAL A 62 -3.60 -5.65 8.10
C VAL A 62 -4.78 -5.57 7.15
N ARG A 63 -5.12 -4.35 6.74
CA ARG A 63 -6.16 -4.11 5.74
C ARG A 63 -5.62 -3.25 4.60
N ILE A 64 -5.76 -3.75 3.37
CA ILE A 64 -5.62 -2.92 2.17
C ILE A 64 -6.91 -2.11 2.00
N GLU A 65 -6.78 -0.79 1.92
CA GLU A 65 -7.92 0.14 1.85
C GLU A 65 -8.20 0.57 0.42
N ALA A 66 -7.16 0.91 -0.35
CA ALA A 66 -7.29 1.39 -1.71
C ALA A 66 -5.97 1.31 -2.49
N VAL A 67 -6.09 1.26 -3.83
CA VAL A 67 -4.99 1.49 -4.77
C VAL A 67 -5.38 2.67 -5.65
N PHE A 68 -4.51 3.67 -5.75
CA PHE A 68 -4.86 4.93 -6.40
C PHE A 68 -3.64 5.61 -7.03
N PRO A 69 -3.79 6.29 -8.18
CA PRO A 69 -2.77 7.19 -8.67
C PRO A 69 -2.69 8.40 -7.74
N TYR A 70 -1.48 8.82 -7.36
CA TYR A 70 -1.26 9.96 -6.51
C TYR A 70 0.08 10.62 -6.82
N SER A 71 0.01 11.82 -7.38
CA SER A 71 1.13 12.59 -7.90
C SER A 71 1.75 13.56 -6.87
N ALA A 72 1.70 13.21 -5.57
CA ALA A 72 2.21 14.08 -4.51
C ALA A 72 3.63 14.59 -4.75
#